data_AF-A0A962CAF5-F1
#
_entry.id   AF-A0A962CAF5-F1
#
_cell.length_a   1.000
_cell.length_b   1.000
_cell.length_c   1.000
_cell.angle_alpha   90.00
_cell.angle_beta   90.00
_cell.angle_gamma   90.00
#
_symmetry.space_group_name_H-M   'P 1'
#
loop_
_entity.id
_entity.type
_entity.pdbx_description
1 polymer ?
#
loop_
_entity_poly.entity_id
_entity_poly.type
_entity_poly.pdbx_seq_one_letter_code
_entity_poly.pdbx_strand_id
1 'polypeptide(L)'
;MNRLPEEKPLEVVRNEIRADAESARSRAPAQPARKPPKTASNTAPAAALRDEFSIPELSQAHFTSFLEQAFAALLRRPPDPAGFDAQMRLLVQGRSKIEILGNLRWSPEGRDIGVRVPWLLPRYVLAKCMRIPVLGYLLEWIVCLGGLPRIVRHQRAADTYHSARHHEVLSAFRGLQLELEAARTEIARLASGKVELGQRLDGLNDRSVQLHAEIERAAIDARELRHLVLSMNHWLASLRQNLSALELAEADQARHADALHADIASRVLALDAGRPARLDSWAQQLAGMLPAGAQVLDLCSGEDWLARLVGNGIEATGIDTNTEVGSRARSAG
;
A
#
# COMPACT_ATOMS: atom_id res chain seq x y z
N MET A 1 20.06 -50.75 -19.68
CA MET A 1 19.11 -49.71 -20.13
C MET A 1 17.81 -49.86 -19.34
N ASN A 2 17.59 -48.95 -18.40
CA ASN A 2 16.44 -48.92 -17.48
C ASN A 2 15.15 -48.58 -18.24
N ARG A 3 14.13 -49.44 -18.14
CA ARG A 3 12.77 -49.15 -18.60
C ARG A 3 12.10 -48.22 -17.59
N LEU A 4 11.61 -47.09 -18.06
CA LEU A 4 10.74 -46.18 -17.31
C LEU A 4 9.39 -46.89 -17.00
N PRO A 5 8.80 -46.70 -15.80
CA PRO A 5 7.49 -47.29 -15.50
C PRO A 5 6.39 -46.56 -16.28
N GLU A 6 5.53 -47.32 -16.97
CA GLU A 6 4.27 -46.83 -17.52
C GLU A 6 3.31 -46.48 -16.36
N GLU A 7 3.22 -45.20 -16.02
CA GLU A 7 2.19 -44.72 -15.10
C GLU A 7 0.83 -44.77 -15.80
N LYS A 8 -0.09 -45.58 -15.24
CA LYS A 8 -1.45 -45.75 -15.75
C LYS A 8 -2.22 -44.44 -15.57
N PRO A 9 -2.59 -43.72 -16.66
CA PRO A 9 -3.19 -42.38 -16.59
C PRO A 9 -4.49 -42.33 -15.76
N LEU A 10 -5.20 -43.46 -15.71
CA LEU A 10 -6.46 -43.61 -14.96
C LEU A 10 -6.26 -43.55 -13.45
N GLU A 11 -5.11 -43.97 -12.92
CA GLU A 11 -4.85 -43.92 -11.48
C GLU A 11 -4.52 -42.50 -11.02
N VAL A 12 -3.84 -41.73 -11.87
CA VAL A 12 -3.56 -40.31 -11.65
C VAL A 12 -4.88 -39.52 -11.63
N VAL A 13 -5.74 -39.69 -12.64
CA VAL A 13 -7.04 -39.01 -12.71
C VAL A 13 -7.95 -39.41 -11.54
N ARG A 14 -7.95 -40.69 -11.13
CA ARG A 14 -8.73 -41.15 -9.97
C ARG A 14 -8.24 -40.50 -8.67
N ASN A 15 -6.93 -40.37 -8.49
CA ASN A 15 -6.36 -39.76 -7.30
C ASN A 15 -6.58 -38.25 -7.27
N GLU A 16 -6.55 -37.59 -8.43
CA GLU A 16 -6.85 -36.16 -8.59
C GLU A 16 -8.33 -35.85 -8.30
N ILE A 17 -9.26 -36.65 -8.82
CA ILE A 17 -10.70 -36.55 -8.49
C ILE A 17 -10.95 -36.76 -6.99
N ARG A 18 -10.20 -37.67 -6.35
CA ARG A 18 -10.32 -37.93 -4.91
C ARG A 18 -9.80 -36.76 -4.07
N ALA A 19 -8.67 -36.16 -4.48
CA ALA A 19 -8.09 -34.99 -3.82
C ALA A 19 -8.98 -33.74 -3.96
N ASP A 20 -9.59 -33.54 -5.12
CA ASP A 20 -10.55 -32.45 -5.36
C ASP A 20 -11.84 -32.65 -4.55
N ALA A 21 -12.33 -33.90 -4.43
CA ALA A 21 -13.49 -34.21 -3.61
C ALA A 21 -13.25 -33.99 -2.10
N GLU A 22 -12.03 -34.20 -1.62
CA GLU A 22 -11.63 -33.94 -0.22
C GLU A 22 -11.44 -32.44 0.04
N SER A 23 -10.86 -31.68 -0.90
CA SER A 23 -10.78 -30.21 -0.83
C SER A 23 -12.15 -29.52 -0.91
N ALA A 24 -13.11 -30.10 -1.63
CA ALA A 24 -14.48 -29.61 -1.66
C ALA A 24 -15.22 -29.84 -0.33
N ARG A 25 -14.90 -30.92 0.40
CA ARG A 25 -15.48 -31.20 1.73
C ARG A 25 -14.94 -30.29 2.82
N SER A 26 -13.68 -29.88 2.75
CA SER A 26 -13.08 -28.96 3.74
C SER A 26 -13.50 -27.49 3.55
N ARG A 27 -13.97 -27.12 2.35
CA ARG A 27 -14.49 -25.78 2.03
C ARG A 27 -16.00 -25.63 2.20
N ALA A 28 -16.72 -26.71 2.51
CA ALA A 28 -18.16 -26.64 2.72
C ALA A 28 -18.49 -26.05 4.11
N PRO A 29 -19.32 -24.98 4.21
CA PRO A 29 -19.77 -24.48 5.50
C PRO A 29 -20.59 -25.53 6.25
N ALA A 30 -20.49 -25.53 7.59
CA ALA A 30 -21.22 -26.44 8.46
C ALA A 30 -22.71 -26.44 8.11
N GLN A 31 -23.24 -27.62 7.75
CA GLN A 31 -24.65 -27.80 7.40
C GLN A 31 -25.55 -27.32 8.55
N PRO A 32 -26.61 -26.55 8.26
CA PRO A 32 -27.62 -26.23 9.26
C PRO A 32 -28.33 -27.52 9.73
N ALA A 33 -28.68 -27.52 11.00
CA ALA A 33 -29.25 -28.64 11.74
C ALA A 33 -30.34 -29.40 10.96
N ARG A 34 -30.13 -30.71 10.93
CA ARG A 34 -31.04 -31.76 10.44
C ARG A 34 -32.44 -31.54 11.03
N LYS A 35 -33.41 -31.16 10.19
CA LYS A 35 -34.84 -31.23 10.57
C LYS A 35 -35.17 -32.68 10.96
N PRO A 36 -35.93 -32.90 12.04
CA PRO A 36 -36.23 -34.24 12.54
C PRO A 36 -36.97 -35.08 11.47
N PRO A 37 -36.86 -36.42 11.55
CA PRO A 37 -37.40 -37.31 10.54
C PRO A 37 -38.91 -37.09 10.45
N LYS A 38 -39.37 -36.65 9.27
CA LYS A 38 -40.75 -36.86 8.87
C LYS A 38 -40.94 -38.37 8.79
N THR A 39 -41.58 -38.86 9.84
CA THR A 39 -42.32 -40.11 9.91
C THR A 39 -42.63 -40.63 8.51
N ALA A 40 -42.04 -41.79 8.20
CA ALA A 40 -42.50 -42.63 7.12
C ALA A 40 -44.00 -42.88 7.36
N SER A 41 -44.85 -42.11 6.67
CA SER A 41 -46.26 -42.44 6.54
C SER A 41 -46.31 -43.67 5.64
N ASN A 42 -46.21 -44.83 6.27
CA ASN A 42 -46.86 -46.05 5.80
C ASN A 42 -48.30 -45.68 5.43
N THR A 43 -48.51 -45.44 4.14
CA THR A 43 -49.84 -45.22 3.59
C THR A 43 -49.98 -46.09 2.36
N ALA A 44 -49.95 -47.40 2.61
CA ALA A 44 -50.77 -48.35 1.89
C ALA A 44 -51.27 -49.39 2.92
N PRO A 45 -52.58 -49.65 3.06
CA PRO A 45 -53.70 -48.96 2.44
C PRO A 45 -54.91 -48.74 3.38
N ALA A 46 -55.33 -47.48 3.54
CA ALA A 46 -56.75 -47.15 3.69
C ALA A 46 -57.55 -47.39 2.39
N ALA A 47 -56.87 -47.80 1.30
CA ALA A 47 -57.46 -48.19 0.03
C ALA A 47 -58.12 -49.60 0.06
N ALA A 48 -57.89 -50.41 1.09
CA ALA A 48 -58.43 -51.78 1.16
C ALA A 48 -59.96 -51.86 1.36
N LEU A 49 -60.62 -50.74 1.70
CA LEU A 49 -62.06 -50.68 2.01
C LEU A 49 -62.87 -49.86 1.01
N ARG A 50 -62.24 -49.28 -0.03
CA ARG A 50 -62.96 -48.50 -1.04
C ARG A 50 -63.30 -49.38 -2.23
N ASP A 51 -64.58 -49.39 -2.58
CA ASP A 51 -65.10 -50.09 -3.75
C ASP A 51 -65.12 -49.19 -5.00
N GLU A 52 -64.66 -47.94 -4.90
CA GLU A 52 -64.68 -46.96 -5.99
C GLU A 52 -63.42 -46.07 -6.02
N PHE A 53 -62.83 -45.89 -7.20
CA PHE A 53 -61.68 -45.03 -7.44
C PHE A 53 -61.85 -44.19 -8.71
N SER A 54 -61.23 -43.00 -8.76
CA SER A 54 -61.28 -42.12 -9.92
C SER A 54 -60.05 -42.26 -10.84
N ILE A 55 -60.20 -41.97 -12.13
CA ILE A 55 -59.08 -42.05 -13.10
C ILE A 55 -57.94 -41.06 -12.76
N PRO A 56 -58.19 -39.77 -12.42
CA PRO A 56 -57.11 -38.85 -12.06
C PRO A 56 -56.33 -39.34 -10.83
N GLU A 57 -57.01 -39.87 -9.83
CA GLU A 57 -56.40 -40.43 -8.61
C GLU A 57 -55.47 -41.61 -8.92
N LEU A 58 -55.92 -42.55 -9.76
CA LEU A 58 -55.10 -43.70 -10.18
C LEU A 58 -53.99 -43.34 -11.18
N SER A 59 -53.98 -42.13 -11.76
CA SER A 59 -53.03 -41.75 -12.83
C SER A 59 -52.01 -40.66 -12.46
N GLN A 60 -52.06 -40.14 -11.22
CA GLN A 60 -51.10 -39.16 -10.69
C GLN A 60 -49.66 -39.70 -10.66
N ALA A 61 -49.48 -40.94 -10.22
CA ALA A 61 -48.17 -41.57 -10.15
C ALA A 61 -47.59 -41.88 -11.54
N HIS A 62 -46.27 -42.05 -11.62
CA HIS A 62 -45.56 -42.30 -12.88
C HIS A 62 -44.82 -43.64 -12.84
N PHE A 63 -44.78 -44.33 -14.00
CA PHE A 63 -44.00 -45.56 -14.20
C PHE A 63 -44.27 -46.66 -13.15
N THR A 64 -43.26 -47.06 -12.38
CA THR A 64 -43.33 -48.16 -11.40
C THR A 64 -44.37 -47.88 -10.31
N SER A 65 -44.35 -46.67 -9.75
CA SER A 65 -45.29 -46.24 -8.72
C SER A 65 -46.75 -46.23 -9.19
N PHE A 66 -46.99 -45.98 -10.48
CA PHE A 66 -48.32 -46.08 -11.08
C PHE A 66 -48.83 -47.52 -11.10
N LEU A 67 -47.98 -48.48 -11.50
CA LEU A 67 -48.38 -49.89 -11.55
C LEU A 67 -48.63 -50.45 -10.15
N GLU A 68 -47.76 -50.17 -9.19
CA GLU A 68 -47.96 -50.61 -7.80
C GLU A 68 -49.28 -50.10 -7.23
N GLN A 69 -49.62 -48.83 -7.46
CA GLN A 69 -50.89 -48.24 -7.04
C GLN A 69 -52.09 -48.85 -7.79
N ALA A 70 -51.95 -49.12 -9.09
CA ALA A 70 -53.01 -49.74 -9.89
C ALA A 70 -53.31 -51.18 -9.43
N PHE A 71 -52.29 -51.99 -9.15
CA PHE A 71 -52.46 -53.34 -8.62
C PHE A 71 -53.04 -53.32 -7.20
N ALA A 72 -52.54 -52.45 -6.34
CA ALA A 72 -53.05 -52.32 -4.97
C ALA A 72 -54.52 -51.84 -4.94
N ALA A 73 -54.90 -50.90 -5.81
CA ALA A 73 -56.25 -50.35 -5.83
C ALA A 73 -57.27 -51.25 -6.56
N LEU A 74 -56.90 -51.87 -7.68
CA LEU A 74 -57.82 -52.65 -8.51
C LEU A 74 -57.84 -54.14 -8.17
N LEU A 75 -56.70 -54.70 -7.76
CA LEU A 75 -56.53 -56.12 -7.46
C LEU A 75 -56.33 -56.40 -5.96
N ARG A 76 -56.31 -55.37 -5.11
CA ARG A 76 -56.16 -55.47 -3.64
C ARG A 76 -54.97 -56.31 -3.18
N ARG A 77 -53.96 -56.45 -4.03
CA ARG A 77 -52.71 -57.18 -3.76
C ARG A 77 -51.51 -56.45 -4.36
N PRO A 78 -50.30 -56.69 -3.83
CA PRO A 78 -49.09 -56.25 -4.53
C PRO A 78 -48.95 -56.97 -5.87
N PRO A 79 -48.32 -56.32 -6.87
CA PRO A 79 -48.10 -56.93 -8.17
C PRO A 79 -47.18 -58.15 -8.05
N ASP A 80 -47.55 -59.25 -8.70
CA ASP A 80 -46.64 -60.38 -8.91
C ASP A 80 -45.58 -60.01 -9.96
N PRO A 81 -44.35 -60.54 -9.88
CA PRO A 81 -43.28 -60.19 -10.82
C PRO A 81 -43.67 -60.37 -12.29
N ALA A 82 -44.38 -61.45 -12.62
CA ALA A 82 -44.82 -61.73 -13.99
C ALA A 82 -45.90 -60.76 -14.48
N GLY A 83 -46.91 -60.46 -13.66
CA GLY A 83 -47.96 -59.50 -13.95
C GLY A 83 -47.45 -58.06 -14.05
N PHE A 84 -46.49 -57.69 -13.21
CA PHE A 84 -45.82 -56.38 -13.25
C PHE A 84 -45.09 -56.17 -14.57
N ASP A 85 -44.24 -57.12 -14.96
CA ASP A 85 -43.43 -57.04 -16.18
C ASP A 85 -44.30 -57.03 -17.45
N ALA A 86 -45.43 -57.73 -17.44
CA ALA A 86 -46.39 -57.68 -18.54
C ALA A 86 -46.98 -56.28 -18.73
N GLN A 87 -47.44 -55.62 -17.66
CA GLN A 87 -48.00 -54.27 -17.74
C GLN A 87 -46.92 -53.20 -17.95
N MET A 88 -45.71 -53.40 -17.40
CA MET A 88 -44.57 -52.51 -17.61
C MET A 88 -44.15 -52.48 -19.08
N ARG A 89 -44.08 -53.64 -19.74
CA ARG A 89 -43.79 -53.71 -21.19
C ARG A 89 -44.82 -52.94 -22.01
N LEU A 90 -46.10 -53.00 -21.64
CA LEU A 90 -47.15 -52.21 -22.30
C LEU A 90 -46.92 -50.71 -22.10
N LEU A 91 -46.59 -50.27 -20.89
CA LEU A 91 -46.33 -48.85 -20.61
C LEU A 91 -45.11 -48.33 -21.39
N VAL A 92 -44.03 -49.11 -21.45
CA VAL A 92 -42.82 -48.78 -22.24
C VAL A 92 -43.10 -48.75 -23.73
N GLN A 93 -44.00 -49.61 -24.23
CA GLN A 93 -44.48 -49.60 -25.62
C GLN A 93 -45.45 -48.43 -25.94
N GLY A 94 -45.60 -47.46 -25.03
CA GLY A 94 -46.43 -46.27 -25.23
C GLY A 94 -47.92 -46.52 -25.03
N ARG A 95 -48.31 -47.61 -24.35
CA ARG A 95 -49.72 -47.86 -24.02
C ARG A 95 -50.17 -46.85 -22.98
N SER A 96 -51.37 -46.29 -23.17
CA SER A 96 -51.89 -45.27 -22.25
C SER A 96 -52.13 -45.86 -20.85
N LYS A 97 -51.94 -45.05 -19.80
CA LYS A 97 -52.27 -45.46 -18.42
C LYS A 97 -53.72 -45.97 -18.30
N ILE A 98 -54.64 -45.39 -19.07
CA ILE A 98 -56.06 -45.79 -19.11
C ILE A 98 -56.24 -47.24 -19.58
N GLU A 99 -55.45 -47.67 -20.57
CA GLU A 99 -55.50 -49.03 -21.09
C GLU A 99 -54.98 -50.06 -20.08
N ILE A 100 -53.92 -49.70 -19.36
CA ILE A 100 -53.36 -50.56 -18.30
C ILE A 100 -54.37 -50.73 -17.16
N LEU A 101 -54.99 -49.63 -16.70
CA LEU A 101 -56.05 -49.68 -15.69
C LEU A 101 -57.24 -50.54 -16.14
N GLY A 102 -57.64 -50.44 -17.42
CA GLY A 102 -58.69 -51.28 -17.98
C GLY A 102 -58.32 -52.76 -18.08
N ASN A 103 -57.11 -53.08 -18.52
CA ASN A 103 -56.61 -54.45 -18.60
C ASN A 103 -56.58 -55.12 -17.21
N LEU A 104 -56.19 -54.38 -16.17
CA LEU A 104 -56.23 -54.86 -14.80
C LEU A 104 -57.67 -55.03 -14.30
N ARG A 105 -58.53 -54.02 -14.49
CA ARG A 105 -59.92 -54.04 -14.02
C ARG A 105 -60.78 -55.14 -14.66
N TRP A 106 -60.61 -55.43 -15.94
CA TRP A 106 -61.37 -56.47 -16.65
C TRP A 106 -60.60 -57.77 -16.87
N SER A 107 -59.46 -57.95 -16.19
CA SER A 107 -58.82 -59.27 -16.04
C SER A 107 -59.76 -60.23 -15.27
N PRO A 108 -59.57 -61.56 -15.39
CA PRO A 108 -60.35 -62.52 -14.61
C PRO A 108 -60.35 -62.18 -13.11
N GLU A 109 -59.17 -61.91 -12.56
CA GLU A 109 -58.98 -61.52 -11.17
C GLU A 109 -59.62 -60.17 -10.80
N GLY A 110 -59.48 -59.15 -11.64
CA GLY A 110 -60.09 -57.84 -11.41
C GLY A 110 -61.62 -57.84 -11.53
N ARG A 111 -62.19 -58.80 -12.28
CA ARG A 111 -63.64 -59.01 -12.35
C ARG A 111 -64.18 -59.58 -11.05
N ASP A 112 -63.47 -60.53 -10.45
CA ASP A 112 -63.86 -61.17 -9.19
C ASP A 112 -63.88 -60.18 -8.03
N ILE A 113 -62.97 -59.19 -8.02
CA ILE A 113 -62.90 -58.16 -6.97
C ILE A 113 -63.91 -57.03 -7.20
N GLY A 114 -64.17 -56.66 -8.46
CA GLY A 114 -65.33 -55.82 -8.79
C GLY A 114 -65.20 -54.31 -8.54
N VAL A 115 -64.02 -53.77 -8.22
CA VAL A 115 -63.80 -52.32 -7.92
C VAL A 115 -64.36 -51.38 -8.99
N ARG A 116 -65.22 -50.43 -8.67
CA ARG A 116 -65.79 -49.50 -9.64
C ARG A 116 -64.82 -48.37 -9.99
N VAL A 117 -64.65 -48.11 -11.28
CA VAL A 117 -63.91 -46.93 -11.76
C VAL A 117 -64.79 -46.20 -12.76
N PRO A 118 -65.50 -45.14 -12.33
CA PRO A 118 -66.36 -44.36 -13.21
C PRO A 118 -65.60 -43.87 -14.43
N TRP A 119 -66.25 -43.86 -15.60
CA TRP A 119 -65.68 -43.42 -16.87
C TRP A 119 -64.51 -44.24 -17.42
N LEU A 120 -64.09 -45.31 -16.76
CA LEU A 120 -63.01 -46.17 -17.26
C LEU A 120 -63.46 -46.95 -18.50
N LEU A 121 -64.67 -47.51 -18.49
CA LEU A 121 -65.23 -48.29 -19.62
C LEU A 121 -65.26 -47.49 -20.94
N PRO A 122 -65.91 -46.30 -21.03
CA PRO A 122 -65.96 -45.56 -22.28
C PRO A 122 -64.56 -45.13 -22.76
N ARG A 123 -63.65 -44.76 -21.84
CA ARG A 123 -62.27 -44.35 -22.20
C ARG A 123 -61.39 -45.53 -22.60
N TYR A 124 -61.59 -46.70 -22.00
CA TYR A 124 -60.89 -47.93 -22.36
C TYR A 124 -61.33 -48.46 -23.71
N VAL A 125 -62.65 -48.47 -23.97
CA VAL A 125 -63.19 -48.83 -25.29
C VAL A 125 -62.67 -47.87 -26.34
N LEU A 126 -62.69 -46.56 -26.08
CA LEU A 126 -62.09 -45.56 -26.97
C LEU A 126 -60.60 -45.86 -27.24
N ALA A 127 -59.81 -46.12 -26.20
CA ALA A 127 -58.38 -46.46 -26.35
C ALA A 127 -58.14 -47.76 -27.14
N LYS A 128 -59.06 -48.73 -27.08
CA LYS A 128 -59.01 -49.95 -27.92
C LYS A 128 -59.47 -49.69 -29.36
N CYS A 129 -60.55 -48.94 -29.56
CA CYS A 129 -61.10 -48.61 -30.87
C CYS A 129 -60.10 -47.78 -31.70
N MET A 130 -59.34 -46.89 -31.05
CA MET A 130 -58.26 -46.10 -31.67
C MET A 130 -57.11 -46.96 -32.25
N ARG A 131 -57.09 -48.28 -32.00
CA ARG A 131 -56.07 -49.20 -32.53
C ARG A 131 -56.52 -50.13 -33.64
N ILE A 132 -57.79 -50.09 -34.00
CA ILE A 132 -58.27 -50.81 -35.18
C ILE A 132 -57.77 -49.99 -36.39
N PRO A 133 -56.94 -50.56 -37.28
CA PRO A 133 -56.17 -49.78 -38.28
C PRO A 133 -57.02 -48.89 -39.19
N VAL A 134 -58.31 -49.23 -39.40
CA VAL A 134 -59.24 -48.44 -40.21
C VAL A 134 -60.08 -47.45 -39.38
N LEU A 135 -60.62 -47.89 -38.24
CA LEU A 135 -61.43 -47.05 -37.35
C LEU A 135 -60.59 -46.03 -36.56
N GLY A 136 -59.39 -46.40 -36.17
CA GLY A 136 -58.45 -45.53 -35.46
C GLY A 136 -58.06 -44.32 -36.29
N TYR A 137 -57.82 -44.50 -37.60
CA TYR A 137 -57.49 -43.39 -38.49
C TYR A 137 -58.60 -42.34 -38.56
N LEU A 138 -59.86 -42.76 -38.77
CA LEU A 138 -61.01 -41.83 -38.84
C LEU A 138 -61.25 -41.11 -37.51
N LEU A 139 -61.12 -41.82 -36.40
CA LEU A 139 -61.37 -41.26 -35.06
C LEU A 139 -60.23 -40.34 -34.61
N GLU A 140 -58.99 -40.67 -34.94
CA GLU A 140 -57.80 -39.83 -34.73
C GLU A 140 -57.90 -38.53 -35.53
N TRP A 141 -58.36 -38.59 -36.79
CA TRP A 141 -58.63 -37.39 -37.58
C TRP A 141 -59.66 -36.46 -36.94
N ILE A 142 -60.78 -36.99 -36.44
CA ILE A 142 -61.82 -36.19 -35.78
C ILE A 142 -61.30 -35.56 -34.49
N VAL A 143 -60.52 -36.30 -33.69
CA VAL A 143 -59.94 -35.81 -32.44
C VAL A 143 -58.85 -34.76 -32.70
N CYS A 144 -57.98 -34.97 -33.69
CA CYS A 144 -56.97 -34.00 -34.09
C CYS A 144 -57.60 -32.70 -34.62
N LEU A 145 -58.63 -32.79 -35.46
CA LEU A 145 -59.30 -31.63 -36.03
C LEU A 145 -60.02 -30.80 -34.95
N GLY A 146 -60.65 -31.47 -33.97
CA GLY A 146 -61.28 -30.79 -32.83
C GLY A 146 -60.29 -30.25 -31.78
N GLY A 147 -59.12 -30.89 -31.64
CA GLY A 147 -58.07 -30.49 -30.70
C GLY A 147 -57.15 -29.38 -31.19
N LEU A 148 -57.06 -29.17 -32.50
CA LEU A 148 -56.15 -28.23 -33.16
C LEU A 148 -56.21 -26.79 -32.60
N PRO A 149 -57.41 -26.19 -32.38
CA PRO A 149 -57.50 -24.83 -31.83
C PRO A 149 -56.92 -24.73 -30.40
N ARG A 150 -57.03 -25.80 -29.61
CA ARG A 150 -56.50 -25.85 -28.25
C ARG A 150 -54.99 -26.03 -28.25
N ILE A 151 -54.45 -26.86 -29.15
CA ILE A 151 -53.00 -27.03 -29.34
C ILE A 151 -52.36 -25.71 -29.79
N VAL A 152 -52.96 -25.01 -30.76
CA VAL A 152 -52.47 -23.70 -31.23
C VAL A 152 -52.49 -22.66 -30.12
N ARG A 153 -53.51 -22.65 -29.24
CA ARG A 153 -53.54 -21.76 -28.07
C ARG A 153 -52.41 -22.06 -27.09
N HIS A 154 -52.14 -23.33 -26.81
CA HIS A 154 -51.02 -23.73 -25.96
C HIS A 154 -49.66 -23.40 -26.59
N GLN A 155 -49.53 -23.55 -27.91
CA GLN A 155 -48.31 -23.20 -28.64
C GLN A 155 -48.05 -21.69 -28.60
N ARG A 156 -49.06 -20.85 -28.84
CA ARG A 156 -48.93 -19.38 -28.71
C ARG A 156 -48.58 -18.95 -27.28
N ALA A 157 -49.14 -19.62 -26.27
CA ALA A 157 -48.79 -19.37 -24.86
C ALA A 157 -47.35 -19.80 -24.54
N ALA A 158 -46.88 -20.91 -25.11
CA ALA A 158 -45.49 -21.35 -24.98
C ALA A 158 -44.53 -20.42 -25.71
N ASP A 159 -44.84 -20.00 -26.93
CA ASP A 159 -44.00 -19.09 -27.73
C ASP A 159 -43.85 -17.73 -27.07
N THR A 160 -44.94 -17.19 -26.49
CA THR A 160 -44.89 -15.93 -25.72
C THR A 160 -44.05 -16.08 -24.45
N TYR A 161 -44.19 -17.21 -23.73
CA TYR A 161 -43.35 -17.51 -22.57
C TYR A 161 -41.86 -17.65 -22.94
N HIS A 162 -41.55 -18.39 -24.01
CA HIS A 162 -40.18 -18.54 -24.50
C HIS A 162 -39.59 -17.21 -24.97
N SER A 163 -40.37 -16.42 -25.70
CA SER A 163 -39.94 -15.08 -26.14
C SER A 163 -39.65 -14.17 -24.95
N ALA A 164 -40.50 -14.16 -23.92
CA ALA A 164 -40.25 -13.38 -22.71
C ALA A 164 -38.98 -13.85 -21.97
N ARG A 165 -38.77 -15.17 -21.86
CA ARG A 165 -37.54 -15.73 -21.27
C ARG A 165 -36.29 -15.37 -22.07
N HIS A 166 -36.35 -15.40 -23.40
CA HIS A 166 -35.23 -14.99 -24.24
C HIS A 166 -34.90 -13.51 -24.05
N HIS A 167 -35.90 -12.64 -23.93
CA HIS A 167 -35.68 -11.21 -23.66
C HIS A 167 -35.06 -10.98 -22.28
N GLU A 168 -35.51 -11.72 -21.25
CA GLU A 168 -34.95 -11.66 -19.90
C GLU A 168 -33.46 -12.05 -19.91
N VAL A 169 -33.10 -13.16 -20.54
CA VAL A 169 -31.71 -13.62 -20.66
C VAL A 169 -30.85 -12.62 -21.44
N LEU A 170 -31.35 -12.08 -22.56
CA LEU A 170 -30.62 -11.06 -23.33
C LEU A 170 -30.45 -9.76 -22.54
N SER A 171 -31.44 -9.36 -21.74
CA SER A 171 -31.33 -8.18 -20.88
C SER A 171 -30.29 -8.37 -19.78
N ALA A 172 -30.26 -9.54 -19.14
CA ALA A 172 -29.24 -9.89 -18.15
C ALA A 172 -27.84 -9.95 -18.78
N PHE A 173 -27.73 -10.53 -19.97
CA PHE A 173 -26.47 -10.57 -20.71
C PHE A 173 -25.96 -9.18 -21.08
N ARG A 174 -26.83 -8.29 -21.56
CA ARG A 174 -26.48 -6.88 -21.81
C ARG A 174 -26.03 -6.16 -20.54
N GLY A 175 -26.71 -6.40 -19.42
CA GLY A 175 -26.30 -5.85 -18.12
C GLY A 175 -24.89 -6.30 -17.73
N LEU A 176 -24.61 -7.60 -17.83
CA LEU A 176 -23.27 -8.16 -17.57
C LEU A 176 -22.21 -7.60 -18.52
N GLN A 177 -22.53 -7.39 -19.80
CA GLN A 177 -21.59 -6.78 -20.76
C GLN A 177 -21.23 -5.34 -20.35
N LEU A 178 -22.21 -4.55 -19.93
CA LEU A 178 -21.98 -3.17 -19.46
C LEU A 178 -21.12 -3.15 -18.19
N GLU A 179 -21.38 -4.04 -17.23
CA GLU A 179 -20.56 -4.16 -16.03
C GLU A 179 -19.12 -4.58 -16.36
N LEU A 180 -18.93 -5.50 -17.30
CA LEU A 180 -17.61 -5.95 -17.74
C LEU A 180 -16.84 -4.81 -18.43
N GLU A 181 -17.51 -4.03 -19.27
CA GLU A 181 -16.91 -2.85 -19.92
C GLU A 181 -16.53 -1.79 -18.88
N ALA A 182 -17.41 -1.50 -17.92
CA ALA A 182 -17.12 -0.58 -16.83
C ALA A 182 -15.91 -1.05 -16.01
N ALA A 183 -15.86 -2.33 -15.63
CA ALA A 183 -14.72 -2.91 -14.92
C ALA A 183 -13.42 -2.82 -15.73
N ARG A 184 -13.47 -3.06 -17.05
CA ARG A 184 -12.31 -2.90 -17.94
C ARG A 184 -11.82 -1.46 -17.99
N THR A 185 -12.73 -0.49 -18.09
CA THR A 185 -12.35 0.93 -18.08
C THR A 185 -11.71 1.35 -16.76
N GLU A 186 -12.20 0.83 -15.63
CA GLU A 186 -11.64 1.10 -14.32
C GLU A 186 -10.25 0.47 -14.16
N ILE A 187 -10.07 -0.78 -14.62
CA ILE A 187 -8.74 -1.42 -14.64
C ILE A 187 -7.76 -0.61 -15.50
N ALA A 188 -8.18 -0.14 -16.68
CA ALA A 188 -7.34 0.69 -17.54
C ALA A 188 -6.97 2.02 -16.84
N ARG A 189 -7.93 2.66 -16.17
CA ARG A 189 -7.69 3.89 -15.39
C ARG A 189 -6.71 3.67 -14.25
N LEU A 190 -6.86 2.59 -13.48
CA LEU A 190 -5.94 2.22 -12.40
C LEU A 190 -4.54 1.91 -12.93
N ALA A 191 -4.44 1.23 -14.07
CA ALA A 191 -3.16 0.96 -14.72
C ALA A 191 -2.45 2.26 -15.13
N SER A 192 -3.17 3.20 -15.76
CA SER A 192 -2.63 4.52 -16.11
C SER A 192 -2.20 5.31 -14.86
N GLY A 193 -3.02 5.32 -13.81
CA GLY A 193 -2.69 5.99 -12.55
C GLY A 193 -1.46 5.39 -11.86
N LYS A 194 -1.27 4.07 -11.93
CA LYS A 194 -0.07 3.40 -11.43
C LYS A 194 1.20 3.84 -12.18
N VAL A 195 1.12 3.96 -13.51
CA VAL A 195 2.23 4.45 -14.33
C VAL A 195 2.57 5.89 -13.98
N GLU A 196 1.57 6.76 -13.85
CA GLU A 196 1.76 8.16 -13.45
C GLU A 196 2.40 8.29 -12.06
N LEU A 197 1.94 7.50 -11.10
CA LEU A 197 2.53 7.43 -9.76
C LEU A 197 3.99 6.95 -9.79
N GLY A 198 4.30 5.96 -10.64
CA GLY A 198 5.67 5.50 -10.87
C GLY A 198 6.57 6.63 -11.39
N GLN A 199 6.13 7.36 -12.42
CA GLN A 199 6.87 8.50 -12.97
C GLN A 199 7.08 9.62 -11.95
N ARG A 200 6.08 9.90 -11.11
CA ARG A 200 6.22 10.89 -10.02
C ARG A 200 7.24 10.43 -8.97
N LEU A 201 7.25 9.15 -8.63
CA LEU A 201 8.20 8.58 -7.68
C LEU A 201 9.63 8.64 -8.22
N ASP A 202 9.82 8.26 -9.49
CA ASP A 202 11.11 8.35 -10.17
C ASP A 202 11.61 9.80 -10.21
N GLY A 203 10.74 10.75 -10.57
CA GLY A 203 11.09 12.18 -10.55
C GLY A 203 11.41 12.74 -9.16
N LEU A 204 10.77 12.24 -8.09
CA LEU A 204 11.14 12.60 -6.71
C LEU A 204 12.48 11.98 -6.31
N ASN A 205 12.74 10.74 -6.72
CA ASN A 205 14.00 10.07 -6.47
C ASN A 205 15.17 10.80 -7.16
N ASP A 206 15.00 11.19 -8.42
CA ASP A 206 16.02 11.96 -9.16
C ASP A 206 16.32 13.30 -8.50
N ARG A 207 15.27 14.02 -8.05
CA ARG A 207 15.44 15.26 -7.27
C ARG A 207 16.16 15.02 -5.95
N SER A 208 15.86 13.93 -5.26
CA SER A 208 16.54 13.57 -4.02
C SER A 208 18.03 13.30 -4.27
N VAL A 209 18.38 12.58 -5.34
CA VAL A 209 19.77 12.34 -5.74
C VAL A 209 20.48 13.66 -6.07
N GLN A 210 19.82 14.55 -6.82
CA GLN A 210 20.37 15.86 -7.16
C GLN A 210 20.63 16.72 -5.91
N LEU A 211 19.66 16.81 -4.99
CA LEU A 211 19.81 17.55 -3.74
C LEU A 211 20.95 16.99 -2.88
N HIS A 212 21.11 15.67 -2.84
CA HIS A 212 22.22 15.04 -2.12
C HIS A 212 23.57 15.46 -2.71
N ALA A 213 23.68 15.47 -4.04
CA ALA A 213 24.89 15.93 -4.73
C ALA A 213 25.17 17.42 -4.49
N GLU A 214 24.13 18.26 -4.43
CA GLU A 214 24.26 19.70 -4.11
C GLU A 214 24.71 19.91 -2.65
N ILE A 215 24.17 19.16 -1.70
CA ILE A 215 24.58 19.20 -0.29
C ILE A 215 26.05 18.79 -0.15
N GLU A 216 26.47 17.70 -0.81
CA GLU A 216 27.86 17.26 -0.78
C GLU A 216 28.82 18.32 -1.34
N ARG A 217 28.44 18.97 -2.46
CA ARG A 217 29.22 20.09 -3.01
C ARG A 217 29.31 21.25 -2.03
N ALA A 218 28.19 21.69 -1.48
CA ALA A 218 28.17 22.77 -0.49
C ALA A 218 29.00 22.43 0.77
N ALA A 219 29.03 21.16 1.18
CA ALA A 219 29.84 20.70 2.30
C ALA A 219 31.35 20.70 1.99
N ILE A 220 31.73 20.45 0.73
CA ILE A 220 33.12 20.62 0.26
C ILE A 220 33.50 22.11 0.31
N ASP A 221 32.69 22.97 -0.29
CA ASP A 221 32.94 24.42 -0.34
C ASP A 221 33.05 25.03 1.06
N ALA A 222 32.17 24.62 1.99
CA ALA A 222 32.20 25.08 3.38
C ALA A 222 33.48 24.63 4.12
N ARG A 223 34.01 23.45 3.81
CA ARG A 223 35.31 22.99 4.37
C ARG A 223 36.46 23.82 3.81
N GLU A 224 36.46 24.12 2.52
CA GLU A 224 37.47 24.96 1.90
C GLU A 224 37.46 26.37 2.47
N LEU A 225 36.29 27.01 2.57
CA LEU A 225 36.14 28.31 3.23
C LEU A 225 36.63 28.29 4.67
N ARG A 226 36.33 27.24 5.43
CA ARG A 226 36.84 27.08 6.81
C ARG A 226 38.36 27.02 6.83
N HIS A 227 38.98 26.26 5.93
CA HIS A 227 40.43 26.20 5.82
C HIS A 227 41.05 27.56 5.47
N LEU A 228 40.44 28.31 4.55
CA LEU A 228 40.87 29.66 4.18
C LEU A 228 40.76 30.65 5.34
N VAL A 229 39.66 30.61 6.10
CA VAL A 229 39.50 31.48 7.27
C VAL A 229 40.53 31.14 8.35
N LEU A 230 40.77 29.85 8.60
CA LEU A 230 41.78 29.42 9.58
C LEU A 230 43.20 29.83 9.14
N SER A 231 43.54 29.67 7.87
CA SER A 231 44.84 30.09 7.35
C SER A 231 45.00 31.60 7.43
N MET A 232 43.98 32.38 7.05
CA MET A 232 43.99 33.83 7.19
C MET A 232 44.16 34.28 8.64
N ASN A 233 43.47 33.66 9.58
CA ASN A 233 43.64 33.94 11.01
C ASN A 233 45.06 33.64 11.48
N HIS A 234 45.66 32.53 11.04
CA HIS A 234 47.05 32.19 11.33
C HIS A 234 48.02 33.23 10.75
N TRP A 235 47.81 33.66 9.50
CA TRP A 235 48.60 34.71 8.86
C TRP A 235 48.50 36.05 9.60
N LEU A 236 47.30 36.46 10.02
CA LEU A 236 47.09 37.68 10.81
C LEU A 236 47.81 37.61 12.16
N ALA A 237 47.76 36.45 12.83
CA ALA A 237 48.48 36.25 14.08
C ALA A 237 50.01 36.34 13.88
N SER A 238 50.53 35.69 12.84
CA SER A 238 51.95 35.74 12.47
C SER A 238 52.40 37.16 12.10
N LEU A 239 51.60 37.88 11.31
CA LEU A 239 51.88 39.27 10.95
C LEU A 239 51.92 40.18 12.18
N ARG A 240 50.96 40.03 13.11
CA ARG A 240 50.94 40.78 14.37
C ARG A 240 52.20 40.50 15.20
N GLN A 241 52.63 39.25 15.29
CA GLN A 241 53.84 38.88 16.00
C GLN A 241 55.09 39.49 15.36
N ASN A 242 55.19 39.48 14.03
CA ASN A 242 56.31 40.10 13.30
C ASN A 242 56.33 41.62 13.47
N LEU A 243 55.18 42.29 13.44
CA LEU A 243 55.08 43.74 13.70
C LEU A 243 55.54 44.08 15.13
N SER A 244 55.07 43.34 16.14
CA SER A 244 55.56 43.52 17.52
C SER A 244 57.07 43.30 17.65
N ALA A 245 57.64 42.34 16.92
CA ALA A 245 59.08 42.10 16.93
C ALA A 245 59.86 43.26 16.27
N LEU A 246 59.33 43.83 15.17
CA LEU A 246 59.93 45.00 14.52
C LEU A 246 59.87 46.24 15.41
N GLU A 247 58.71 46.52 16.03
CA GLU A 247 58.55 47.63 16.98
C GLU A 247 59.55 47.50 18.16
N LEU A 248 59.74 46.28 18.67
CA LEU A 248 60.70 46.03 19.75
C LEU A 248 62.15 46.27 19.29
N ALA A 249 62.50 45.82 18.07
CA ALA A 249 63.82 46.02 17.50
C ALA A 249 64.11 47.51 17.20
N GLU A 250 63.12 48.24 16.70
CA GLU A 250 63.21 49.69 16.47
C GLU A 250 63.39 50.44 17.80
N ALA A 251 62.62 50.10 18.83
CA ALA A 251 62.77 50.67 20.16
C ALA A 251 64.15 50.38 20.76
N ASP A 252 64.71 49.19 20.51
CA ASP A 252 66.06 48.84 20.96
C ASP A 252 67.15 49.62 20.22
N GLN A 253 66.99 49.78 18.90
CA GLN A 253 67.88 50.60 18.09
C GLN A 253 67.82 52.08 18.51
N ALA A 254 66.63 52.61 18.80
CA ALA A 254 66.46 53.97 19.30
C ALA A 254 67.15 54.16 20.66
N ARG A 255 66.97 53.22 21.60
CA ARG A 255 67.70 53.22 22.88
C ARG A 255 69.21 53.18 22.68
N HIS A 256 69.70 52.35 21.76
CA HIS A 256 71.13 52.26 21.46
C HIS A 256 71.68 53.58 20.89
N ALA A 257 70.93 54.21 19.98
CA ALA A 257 71.29 55.52 19.43
C ALA A 257 71.29 56.61 20.51
N ASP A 258 70.25 56.67 21.36
CA ASP A 258 70.18 57.59 22.50
C ASP A 258 71.39 57.41 23.43
N ALA A 259 71.74 56.17 23.76
CA ALA A 259 72.89 55.86 24.61
C ALA A 259 74.22 56.31 23.98
N LEU A 260 74.39 56.10 22.66
CA LEU A 260 75.56 56.56 21.93
C LEU A 260 75.64 58.09 21.89
N HIS A 261 74.52 58.77 21.62
CA HIS A 261 74.43 60.23 21.63
C HIS A 261 74.76 60.80 23.02
N ALA A 262 74.26 60.19 24.08
CA ALA A 262 74.56 60.58 25.46
C ALA A 262 76.05 60.39 25.80
N ASP A 263 76.67 59.29 25.35
CA ASP A 263 78.12 59.04 25.53
C ASP A 263 78.99 60.03 24.74
N ILE A 264 78.61 60.35 23.49
CA ILE A 264 79.32 61.37 22.71
C ILE A 264 79.20 62.73 23.38
N ALA A 265 77.99 63.12 23.80
CA ALA A 265 77.75 64.38 24.48
C ALA A 265 78.57 64.49 25.78
N SER A 266 78.56 63.47 26.63
CA SER A 266 79.34 63.46 27.87
C SER A 266 80.85 63.59 27.61
N ARG A 267 81.38 62.88 26.60
CA ARG A 267 82.80 63.01 26.19
C ARG A 267 83.13 64.40 25.68
N VAL A 268 82.29 64.99 24.84
CA VAL A 268 82.50 66.35 24.32
C VAL A 268 82.49 67.37 25.46
N LEU A 269 81.56 67.26 26.40
CA LEU A 269 81.50 68.13 27.58
C LEU A 269 82.73 67.95 28.48
N ALA A 270 83.21 66.72 28.68
CA ALA A 270 84.40 66.43 29.48
C ALA A 270 85.70 67.02 28.90
N LEU A 271 85.75 67.26 27.59
CA LEU A 271 86.91 67.91 26.93
C LEU A 271 86.99 69.43 27.22
N ASP A 272 85.91 70.04 27.71
CA ASP A 272 85.87 71.47 28.05
C ASP A 272 86.25 71.71 29.52
N ALA A 273 87.56 71.77 29.77
CA ALA A 273 88.11 71.96 31.13
C ALA A 273 87.62 73.24 31.83
N GLY A 274 87.18 74.26 31.08
CA GLY A 274 86.67 75.52 31.64
C GLY A 274 85.20 75.47 32.04
N ARG A 275 84.46 74.43 31.64
CA ARG A 275 83.01 74.34 31.82
C ARG A 275 82.56 74.42 33.29
N PRO A 276 83.13 73.67 34.25
CA PRO A 276 82.65 73.72 35.64
C PRO A 276 82.68 75.12 36.25
N ALA A 277 83.78 75.85 36.05
CA ALA A 277 83.93 77.21 36.56
C ALA A 277 82.94 78.20 35.91
N ARG A 278 82.63 78.01 34.62
CA ARG A 278 81.61 78.82 33.94
C ARG A 278 80.21 78.52 34.45
N LEU A 279 79.86 77.25 34.63
CA LEU A 279 78.58 76.85 35.18
C LEU A 279 78.40 77.38 36.61
N ASP A 280 79.39 77.26 37.50
CA ASP A 280 79.31 77.80 38.85
C ASP A 280 79.07 79.33 38.85
N SER A 281 79.79 80.06 37.98
CA SER A 281 79.60 81.50 37.79
C SER A 281 78.20 81.84 37.28
N TRP A 282 77.69 81.12 36.28
CA TRP A 282 76.35 81.32 35.73
C TRP A 282 75.25 80.97 36.74
N ALA A 283 75.40 79.88 37.50
CA ALA A 283 74.43 79.48 38.51
C ALA A 283 74.32 80.52 39.64
N GLN A 284 75.45 81.07 40.11
CA GLN A 284 75.46 82.13 41.13
C GLN A 284 74.83 83.43 40.61
N GLN A 285 75.16 83.82 39.38
CA GLN A 285 74.54 85.00 38.76
C GLN A 285 73.03 84.80 38.62
N LEU A 286 72.59 83.63 38.19
CA LEU A 286 71.18 83.31 38.03
C LEU A 286 70.45 83.31 39.39
N ALA A 287 71.04 82.72 40.43
CA ALA A 287 70.48 82.75 41.78
C ALA A 287 70.29 84.18 42.32
N GLY A 288 71.23 85.09 42.01
CA GLY A 288 71.10 86.50 42.38
C GLY A 288 70.04 87.28 41.60
N MET A 289 69.63 86.80 40.43
CA MET A 289 68.61 87.43 39.58
C MET A 289 67.19 86.89 39.82
N LEU A 290 67.07 85.66 40.35
CA LEU A 290 65.79 85.00 40.52
C LEU A 290 65.06 85.45 41.80
N PRO A 291 63.74 85.69 41.74
CA PRO A 291 62.95 85.94 42.94
C PRO A 291 62.84 84.66 43.80
N ALA A 292 62.63 84.84 45.10
CA ALA A 292 62.48 83.72 46.04
C ALA A 292 61.31 82.81 45.61
N GLY A 293 61.60 81.51 45.44
CA GLY A 293 60.63 80.50 45.01
C GLY A 293 60.42 80.39 43.49
N ALA A 294 61.27 80.99 42.66
CA ALA A 294 61.23 80.82 41.21
C ALA A 294 61.60 79.40 40.78
N GLN A 295 60.88 78.87 39.78
CA GLN A 295 61.16 77.59 39.13
C GLN A 295 61.82 77.82 37.77
N VAL A 296 62.88 77.07 37.48
CA VAL A 296 63.64 77.14 36.23
C VAL A 296 63.38 75.90 35.39
N LEU A 297 63.12 76.11 34.10
CA LEU A 297 63.07 75.04 33.11
C LEU A 297 64.41 74.99 32.37
N ASP A 298 65.17 73.91 32.56
CA ASP A 298 66.38 73.64 31.80
C ASP A 298 66.04 72.87 30.52
N LEU A 299 66.57 73.34 29.40
CA LEU A 299 66.39 72.75 28.08
C LEU A 299 67.74 72.19 27.60
N CYS A 300 67.97 70.91 27.86
CA CYS A 300 69.12 70.15 27.33
C CYS A 300 70.52 70.68 27.71
N SER A 301 70.77 71.15 28.95
CA SER A 301 72.10 71.67 29.32
C SER A 301 73.07 70.64 29.89
N GLY A 302 72.63 69.41 30.14
CA GLY A 302 73.43 68.33 30.72
C GLY A 302 73.27 68.16 32.24
N GLU A 303 73.65 66.98 32.76
CA GLU A 303 73.44 66.60 34.17
C GLU A 303 74.19 67.50 35.17
N ASP A 304 75.35 68.04 34.76
CA ASP A 304 76.19 68.88 35.59
C ASP A 304 75.56 70.25 35.88
N TRP A 305 74.80 70.81 34.93
CA TRP A 305 74.14 72.10 35.10
C TRP A 305 72.98 72.06 36.09
N LEU A 306 72.10 71.05 35.98
CA LEU A 306 70.98 70.86 36.91
C LEU A 306 71.48 70.72 38.36
N ALA A 307 72.53 69.93 38.58
CA ALA A 307 73.14 69.77 39.88
C ALA A 307 73.67 71.11 40.45
N ARG A 308 74.23 72.00 39.60
CA ARG A 308 74.67 73.33 40.04
C ARG A 308 73.51 74.27 40.35
N LEU A 309 72.40 74.21 39.61
CA LEU A 309 71.19 74.99 39.92
C LEU A 309 70.63 74.59 41.29
N VAL A 310 70.44 73.30 41.52
CA VAL A 310 69.95 72.76 42.80
C VAL A 310 70.92 73.09 43.94
N GLY A 311 72.23 72.95 43.72
CA GLY A 311 73.26 73.30 44.70
C GLY A 311 73.28 74.78 45.10
N ASN A 312 72.74 75.67 44.26
CA ASN A 312 72.56 77.10 44.55
C ASN A 312 71.14 77.43 45.05
N GLY A 313 70.35 76.42 45.43
CA GLY A 313 69.01 76.60 45.99
C GLY A 313 67.92 76.95 44.97
N ILE A 314 68.17 76.73 43.67
CA ILE A 314 67.21 76.97 42.60
C ILE A 314 66.42 75.69 42.33
N GLU A 315 65.09 75.79 42.33
CA GLU A 315 64.22 74.69 41.90
C GLU A 315 64.23 74.60 40.37
N ALA A 316 64.71 73.48 39.82
CA ALA A 316 64.87 73.31 38.38
C ALA A 316 64.24 72.00 37.87
N THR A 317 63.60 72.06 36.69
CA THR A 317 63.12 70.89 35.95
C THR A 317 63.90 70.80 34.64
N GLY A 318 64.52 69.65 34.37
CA GLY A 318 65.19 69.39 33.10
C GLY A 318 64.27 68.73 32.08
N ILE A 319 64.28 69.24 30.85
CA ILE A 319 63.72 68.55 29.68
C ILE A 319 64.87 68.24 28.73
N ASP A 320 64.96 66.97 28.33
CA ASP A 320 65.88 66.51 27.29
C ASP A 320 65.14 65.64 26.28
N THR A 321 65.50 65.78 25.01
CA THR A 321 64.98 64.95 23.92
C THR A 321 65.61 63.55 23.90
N ASN A 322 66.78 63.39 24.52
CA ASN A 322 67.48 62.12 24.68
C ASN A 322 67.07 61.46 26.00
N THR A 323 66.48 60.27 25.90
CA THR A 323 65.91 59.59 27.07
C THR A 323 66.99 59.12 28.06
N GLU A 324 68.18 58.79 27.56
CA GLU A 324 69.32 58.35 28.37
C GLU A 324 69.95 59.51 29.15
N VAL A 325 70.11 60.68 28.55
CA VAL A 325 70.60 61.89 29.26
C VAL A 325 69.65 62.25 30.40
N GLY A 326 68.34 62.24 30.13
CA GLY A 326 67.33 62.46 31.18
C GLY A 326 67.33 61.38 32.27
N SER A 327 67.61 60.11 31.93
CA SER A 327 67.74 59.01 32.89
C SER A 327 68.95 59.16 33.80
N ARG A 328 70.10 59.54 33.24
CA ARG A 328 71.34 59.81 34.00
C ARG A 328 71.15 61.00 34.93
N ALA A 329 70.60 62.10 34.43
CA ALA A 329 70.27 63.28 35.23
C ALA A 329 69.34 62.91 36.41
N ARG A 330 68.24 62.17 36.17
CA ARG A 330 67.35 61.68 37.24
C ARG A 330 68.05 60.79 38.26
N SER A 331 69.04 60.01 37.84
CA SER A 331 69.80 59.12 38.72
C SER A 331 70.85 59.89 39.54
N ALA A 332 71.29 61.06 39.08
CA ALA A 332 72.26 61.93 39.74
C ALA A 332 71.64 62.81 40.85
N GLY A 333 70.31 62.91 40.92
CA GLY A 333 69.55 63.67 41.92
C GLY A 333 68.89 64.91 41.35
#